data_AF-A0A7Y3GKV0-F1
#
_entry.id   AF-A0A7Y3GKV0-F1
#
_cell.length_a   1.000
_cell.length_b   1.000
_cell.length_c   1.000
_cell.angle_alpha   90.00
_cell.angle_beta   90.00
_cell.angle_gamma   90.00
#
_symmetry.space_group_name_H-M   'P 1'
#
loop_
_entity.id
_entity.type
_entity.pdbx_description
1 polymer ?
#
loop_
_entity_poly.entity_id
_entity_poly.type
_entity_poly.pdbx_seq_one_letter_code
_entity_poly.pdbx_strand_id
1 'polypeptide(L)'
;MRTSILFKSIAVFLLPLALFATDPNWKGKHTKEKTIHKEFDVDSDATLRVSNSYGDLDITTWNENRIVIDVTITVNGNNEEKVDRKLSDLDVKFS
;
A
#
# COMPACT_ATOMS: atom_id res chain seq x y z
N MET A 1 17.49 21.17 -46.78
CA MET A 1 16.38 21.91 -46.13
C MET A 1 15.09 21.10 -45.96
N ARG A 2 14.66 20.24 -46.91
CA ARG A 2 13.40 19.46 -46.78
C ARG A 2 13.46 18.33 -45.74
N THR A 3 14.58 17.61 -45.66
CA THR A 3 14.78 16.52 -44.66
C THR A 3 14.83 17.02 -43.22
N SER A 4 15.40 18.21 -42.99
CA SER A 4 15.45 18.85 -41.66
C SER A 4 14.07 19.33 -41.19
N ILE A 5 13.15 19.65 -42.11
CA ILE A 5 11.77 20.01 -41.77
C ILE A 5 10.99 18.75 -41.42
N LEU A 6 11.13 17.68 -42.22
CA LEU A 6 10.50 16.37 -41.95
C LEU A 6 10.94 15.77 -40.61
N PHE A 7 12.23 15.89 -40.26
CA PHE A 7 12.75 15.42 -38.97
C PHE A 7 12.17 16.21 -37.78
N LYS A 8 11.99 17.52 -37.93
CA LYS A 8 11.32 18.37 -36.93
C LYS A 8 9.82 18.06 -36.82
N SER A 9 9.15 17.75 -37.93
CA SER A 9 7.74 17.34 -37.95
C SER A 9 7.51 16.01 -37.23
N ILE A 10 8.41 15.04 -37.41
CA ILE A 10 8.38 13.75 -36.70
C ILE A 10 8.58 13.95 -35.19
N ALA A 11 9.49 14.84 -34.80
CA ALA A 11 9.70 15.17 -33.38
C ALA A 11 8.47 15.80 -32.72
N VAL A 12 7.73 16.66 -33.45
CA VAL A 12 6.46 17.24 -32.97
C VAL A 12 5.34 16.19 -32.90
N PHE A 13 5.33 15.21 -33.80
CA PHE A 13 4.35 14.12 -33.80
C PHE A 13 4.58 13.09 -32.68
N LEU A 14 5.82 12.95 -32.20
CA LEU A 14 6.18 12.10 -31.06
C LEU A 14 5.95 12.78 -29.70
N LEU A 15 5.79 14.10 -29.65
CA LEU A 15 5.52 14.87 -28.43
C LEU A 15 4.30 14.39 -27.60
N PRO A 16 3.14 14.06 -28.20
CA PRO A 16 1.97 13.61 -27.42
C PRO A 16 2.15 12.24 -26.78
N LEU A 17 3.09 11.40 -27.24
CA LEU A 17 3.38 10.11 -26.60
C LEU A 17 4.04 10.26 -25.22
N ALA A 18 4.76 11.37 -24.99
CA ALA A 18 5.34 11.67 -23.69
C ALA A 18 4.29 12.08 -22.64
N LEU A 19 3.10 12.54 -23.08
CA LEU A 19 2.00 12.91 -22.18
C LEU A 19 1.16 11.70 -21.71
N PHE A 20 1.28 10.54 -22.38
CA PHE A 20 0.62 9.29 -21.96
C PHE A 20 1.49 8.42 -21.06
N ALA A 21 2.73 8.82 -20.79
CA ALA A 21 3.59 8.12 -19.86
C ALA A 21 3.31 8.63 -18.44
N THR A 22 3.12 7.70 -17.51
CA THR A 22 3.03 7.84 -16.06
C THR A 22 1.68 8.27 -15.49
N ASP A 23 0.86 7.28 -15.11
CA ASP A 23 0.19 7.36 -13.81
C ASP A 23 1.05 6.55 -12.82
N PRO A 24 1.86 7.19 -11.98
CA PRO A 24 2.73 6.52 -11.01
C PRO A 24 1.94 6.00 -9.80
N ASN A 25 0.63 6.22 -9.77
CA ASN A 25 -0.18 5.88 -8.62
C ASN A 25 -0.66 4.44 -8.70
N TRP A 26 -0.60 3.80 -7.55
CA TRP A 26 -1.28 2.55 -7.20
C TRP A 26 -2.81 2.74 -7.34
N LYS A 27 -3.31 2.86 -8.58
CA LYS A 27 -4.69 3.20 -8.94
C LYS A 27 -5.42 1.99 -9.52
N GLY A 28 -5.51 0.91 -8.74
CA GLY A 28 -6.69 0.07 -8.89
C GLY A 28 -7.94 0.95 -8.71
N LYS A 29 -8.94 0.74 -9.54
CA LYS A 29 -10.20 1.51 -9.52
C LYS A 29 -10.89 1.53 -8.13
N HIS A 30 -10.60 0.52 -7.31
CA HIS A 30 -11.15 0.36 -5.98
C HIS A 30 -10.01 0.14 -4.97
N THR A 31 -9.96 0.98 -3.93
CA THR A 31 -9.08 0.81 -2.76
C THR A 31 -9.96 0.64 -1.53
N LYS A 32 -9.66 -0.36 -0.69
CA LYS A 32 -10.29 -0.55 0.60
C LYS A 32 -9.23 -0.68 1.68
N GLU A 33 -9.55 -0.15 2.84
CA GLU A 33 -8.67 -0.09 4.00
C GLU A 33 -9.39 -0.64 5.22
N LYS A 34 -8.64 -1.36 6.06
CA LYS A 34 -9.11 -1.84 7.36
C LYS A 34 -8.03 -1.53 8.38
N THR A 35 -8.40 -0.76 9.40
CA THR A 35 -7.53 -0.45 10.53
C THR A 35 -7.98 -1.24 11.75
N ILE A 36 -7.01 -1.79 12.48
CA ILE A 36 -7.25 -2.51 13.72
C ILE A 36 -6.33 -1.88 14.76
N HIS A 37 -6.95 -1.43 15.84
CA HIS A 37 -6.25 -0.89 16.99
C HIS A 37 -6.53 -1.79 18.19
N LYS A 38 -5.47 -2.27 18.83
CA LYS A 38 -5.57 -3.15 19.99
C LYS A 38 -4.53 -2.80 21.03
N GLU A 39 -5.00 -2.62 22.26
CA GLU A 39 -4.17 -2.36 23.42
C GLU A 39 -4.24 -3.53 24.41
N PHE A 40 -3.11 -3.83 25.03
CA PHE A 40 -2.98 -4.81 26.09
C PHE A 40 -2.19 -4.19 27.23
N ASP A 41 -2.79 -4.17 28.42
CA ASP A 41 -2.07 -3.92 29.66
C ASP A 41 -1.29 -5.19 30.02
N VAL A 42 0.02 -5.06 30.25
CA VAL A 42 0.91 -6.20 30.48
C VAL A 42 1.85 -5.94 31.64
N ASP A 43 2.45 -6.99 32.18
CA ASP A 43 3.51 -6.85 33.18
C ASP A 43 4.85 -6.47 32.54
N SER A 44 5.80 -6.01 33.37
CA SER A 44 7.10 -5.50 32.91
C SER A 44 7.99 -6.53 32.19
N ASP A 45 7.70 -7.83 32.35
CA ASP A 45 8.42 -8.95 31.76
C ASP A 45 7.66 -9.62 30.60
N ALA A 46 6.60 -8.97 30.10
CA ALA A 46 5.80 -9.50 29.01
C ALA A 46 6.60 -9.69 27.72
N THR A 47 6.33 -10.80 27.03
CA THR A 47 6.97 -11.16 25.78
C THR A 47 5.99 -11.04 24.62
N LEU A 48 6.31 -10.18 23.64
CA LEU A 48 5.55 -10.05 22.39
C LEU A 48 6.16 -10.94 21.30
N ARG A 49 5.36 -11.84 20.72
CA ARG A 49 5.74 -12.63 19.54
C ARG A 49 4.88 -12.19 18.35
N VAL A 50 5.54 -11.69 17.31
CA VAL A 50 4.86 -11.25 16.08
C VAL A 50 5.26 -12.15 14.92
N SER A 51 4.28 -12.58 14.13
CA SER A 51 4.49 -13.22 12.83
C SER A 51 3.69 -12.44 11.78
N ASN A 52 4.39 -11.81 10.84
CA ASN A 52 3.78 -11.08 9.74
C ASN A 52 4.02 -11.83 8.42
N SER A 53 2.97 -11.99 7.63
CA SER A 53 3.05 -12.62 6.30
C SER A 53 3.03 -11.62 5.14
N TYR A 54 2.61 -10.37 5.41
CA TYR A 54 2.39 -9.33 4.41
C TYR A 54 2.66 -7.94 5.00
N GLY A 55 3.48 -7.16 4.31
CA GLY A 55 3.80 -5.77 4.67
C GLY A 55 5.04 -5.63 5.54
N ASP A 56 5.28 -4.39 5.98
CA ASP A 56 6.38 -4.02 6.85
C ASP A 56 5.92 -4.03 8.33
N LEU A 57 6.87 -4.24 9.24
CA LEU A 57 6.63 -4.24 10.68
C LEU A 57 7.51 -3.17 11.33
N ASP A 58 6.89 -2.15 11.91
CA ASP A 58 7.56 -1.12 12.69
C ASP A 58 7.33 -1.37 14.18
N ILE A 59 8.41 -1.50 14.95
CA ILE A 59 8.37 -1.72 16.40
C ILE A 59 9.02 -0.53 17.09
N THR A 60 8.26 0.12 17.98
CA THR A 60 8.75 1.21 18.83
C THR A 60 8.56 0.84 20.29
N THR A 61 9.56 1.15 21.11
CA THR A 61 9.53 0.91 22.56
C THR A 61 9.28 2.20 23.32
N TRP A 62 8.48 2.15 24.40
CA TRP A 62 8.22 3.28 25.30
C TRP A 62 8.32 2.85 26.78
N ASN A 63 8.20 3.82 27.70
CA ASN A 63 8.37 3.62 29.15
C ASN A 63 7.03 3.37 29.87
N GLU A 64 6.22 2.45 29.37
CA GLU A 64 4.88 2.13 29.88
C GLU A 64 4.61 0.64 29.72
N ASN A 65 3.94 0.06 30.71
CA ASN A 65 3.62 -1.38 30.76
C ASN A 65 2.38 -1.72 29.92
N ARG A 66 2.41 -1.34 28.65
CA ARG A 66 1.36 -1.65 27.68
C ARG A 66 1.95 -2.00 26.33
N ILE A 67 1.24 -2.85 25.60
CA ILE A 67 1.51 -3.16 24.20
C ILE A 67 0.37 -2.59 23.36
N VAL A 68 0.68 -1.65 22.47
CA VAL A 68 -0.26 -1.11 21.49
C VAL A 68 0.10 -1.67 20.13
N ILE A 69 -0.89 -2.24 19.46
CA ILE A 69 -0.77 -2.84 18.13
C ILE A 69 -1.72 -2.11 17.19
N ASP A 70 -1.14 -1.38 16.24
CA ASP A 70 -1.84 -0.73 15.14
C ASP A 70 -1.56 -1.49 13.85
N VAL A 71 -2.62 -1.98 13.20
CA VAL A 71 -2.51 -2.69 11.92
C VAL A 71 -3.34 -1.97 10.87
N THR A 72 -2.70 -1.57 9.78
CA THR A 72 -3.35 -0.99 8.61
C THR A 72 -3.25 -1.95 7.44
N ILE A 73 -4.39 -2.43 6.97
CA ILE A 73 -4.49 -3.35 5.83
C ILE A 73 -5.10 -2.58 4.65
N THR A 74 -4.34 -2.44 3.58
CA THR A 74 -4.78 -1.75 2.36
C THR A 74 -4.79 -2.71 1.17
N VAL A 75 -5.95 -2.87 0.53
CA VAL A 75 -6.13 -3.69 -0.67
C VAL A 75 -6.62 -2.81 -1.81
N ASN A 76 -6.03 -2.98 -2.99
CA ASN A 76 -6.40 -2.20 -4.16
C ASN A 76 -6.47 -3.08 -5.42
N GLY A 77 -7.42 -2.77 -6.30
CA GLY A 77 -7.61 -3.49 -7.55
C GLY A 77 -8.70 -2.90 -8.45
N ASN A 78 -8.79 -3.43 -9.66
CA ASN A 78 -9.76 -2.96 -10.67
C ASN A 78 -11.16 -3.62 -10.55
N ASN A 79 -11.29 -4.64 -9.70
CA ASN A 79 -12.54 -5.37 -9.47
C ASN A 79 -12.86 -5.33 -7.97
N GLU A 80 -13.97 -4.68 -7.62
CA GLU A 80 -14.41 -4.49 -6.24
C GLU A 80 -14.64 -5.80 -5.49
N GLU A 81 -15.32 -6.77 -6.10
CA GLU A 81 -15.62 -8.06 -5.47
C GLU A 81 -14.33 -8.82 -5.11
N LYS A 82 -13.31 -8.74 -5.97
CA LYS A 82 -12.00 -9.34 -5.65
C LYS A 82 -11.29 -8.60 -4.52
N VAL A 83 -11.37 -7.28 -4.49
CA VAL A 83 -10.80 -6.45 -3.42
C VAL A 83 -11.47 -6.81 -2.07
N ASP A 84 -12.80 -6.94 -2.05
CA ASP A 84 -13.57 -7.31 -0.86
C ASP A 84 -13.24 -8.70 -0.33
N ARG A 85 -13.19 -9.69 -1.22
CA ARG A 85 -12.79 -11.05 -0.84
C ARG A 85 -11.38 -11.05 -0.25
N LYS A 86 -10.43 -10.36 -0.89
CA LYS A 86 -9.05 -10.27 -0.40
C LYS A 86 -8.96 -9.57 0.94
N LEU A 87 -9.69 -8.48 1.15
CA LEU A 87 -9.72 -7.78 2.44
C LEU A 87 -10.32 -8.67 3.54
N SER A 88 -11.32 -9.49 3.21
CA SER A 88 -11.97 -10.42 4.15
C SER A 88 -11.09 -11.62 4.49
N ASP A 89 -10.27 -12.09 3.54
CA ASP A 89 -9.31 -13.19 3.75
C ASP A 89 -8.16 -12.76 4.67
N LEU A 90 -7.87 -11.46 4.78
CA LEU A 90 -6.82 -10.91 5.63
C LEU A 90 -7.33 -10.80 7.08
N ASP A 91 -6.81 -11.68 7.92
CA ASP A 91 -7.15 -11.78 9.34
C ASP A 91 -5.94 -11.49 10.23
N VAL A 92 -6.20 -10.85 11.37
CA VAL A 92 -5.19 -10.53 12.39
C VAL A 92 -5.58 -11.26 13.66
N LYS A 93 -4.76 -12.23 14.07
CA LYS A 93 -5.01 -13.06 15.24
C LYS A 93 -4.25 -12.51 16.44
N PHE A 94 -4.98 -12.29 17.53
CA PHE A 94 -4.44 -11.93 18.83
C PHE A 94 -4.65 -13.11 19.78
N SER A 95 -3.60 -13.58 20.44
CA SER A 95 -3.60 -14.74 21.34
C SER A 95 -2.67 -14.53 22.52
#